data_AF-A0A7V3SBT8-F1
#
_entry.id   AF-A0A7V3SBT8-F1
#
_cell.length_a   1.000
_cell.length_b   1.000
_cell.length_c   1.000
_cell.angle_alpha   90.00
_cell.angle_beta   90.00
_cell.angle_gamma   90.00
#
_symmetry.space_group_name_H-M   'P 1'
#
loop_
_entity.id
_entity.type
_entity.pdbx_description
1 polymer ?
#
loop_
_entity_poly.entity_id
_entity_poly.type
_entity_poly.pdbx_seq_one_letter_code
_entity_poly.pdbx_strand_id
1 'polypeptide(L)'
;MRTREGYMRRGVARIRLSKGMLAFWLILMLAVGIGAGIGIDHAVRGASGTDSTAEADKCKAQVSDLLAENTSLNAQIAALNSAKQEADSAYEALQAEYERVSSELAALKRNYSLLDSQKRALAQDYQSLEQTYTTLQQACADPSVEKIVEMTNLIASLQNEKAWLEAQKAALEKQITPSPDHALPRSQVFYNDEFKSVQWKGRDYELQLEIERIGRLYNSEHVYLPGLFDCNDMAIDLWNMLRAKGIVSVIVVGNKEKPNASFQEAVHAWLYVFNGNGEVIYLEPTTGEVIYGKMPDGTTNPKAVPYWSGFIYRDPSDLRKDLKNWW
;
A
#
# COMPACT_ATOMS: atom_id res chain seq x y z
N MET A 1 -21.18 -15.69 -44.01
CA MET A 1 -22.30 -15.92 -44.96
C MET A 1 -22.29 -14.81 -45.99
N ARG A 2 -22.36 -15.17 -47.27
CA ARG A 2 -22.38 -14.30 -48.45
C ARG A 2 -23.66 -13.46 -48.52
N THR A 3 -23.52 -12.21 -48.96
CA THR A 3 -24.47 -11.44 -49.83
C THR A 3 -23.63 -10.27 -50.41
N ARG A 4 -23.22 -10.21 -51.69
CA ARG A 4 -23.91 -10.17 -52.99
C ARG A 4 -24.90 -9.01 -53.19
N GLU A 5 -24.55 -8.21 -54.21
CA GLU A 5 -25.38 -7.54 -55.23
C GLU A 5 -26.07 -6.20 -54.93
N GLY A 6 -25.87 -5.25 -55.85
CA GLY A 6 -26.57 -3.97 -55.86
C GLY A 6 -26.13 -2.99 -56.96
N TYR A 7 -26.25 -3.40 -58.22
CA TYR A 7 -26.00 -2.62 -59.46
C TYR A 7 -26.58 -1.18 -59.46
N MET A 8 -25.75 -0.18 -59.79
CA MET A 8 -26.20 1.15 -60.22
C MET A 8 -26.30 1.19 -61.76
N ARG A 9 -27.52 1.21 -62.30
CA ARG A 9 -27.79 1.55 -63.72
C ARG A 9 -27.94 3.08 -63.85
N ARG A 10 -27.09 3.72 -64.66
CA ARG A 10 -27.31 5.09 -65.16
C ARG A 10 -28.18 5.02 -66.42
N GLY A 11 -29.41 5.50 -66.34
CA GLY A 11 -30.27 5.73 -67.50
C GLY A 11 -30.03 7.12 -68.09
N VAL A 12 -29.56 7.17 -69.33
CA VAL A 12 -29.47 8.40 -70.13
C VAL A 12 -30.85 8.66 -70.75
N ALA A 13 -31.51 9.76 -70.38
CA ALA A 13 -32.74 10.19 -71.02
C ALA A 13 -32.43 10.91 -72.34
N ARG A 14 -32.75 10.28 -73.48
CA ARG A 14 -32.82 10.94 -74.79
C ARG A 14 -34.14 11.69 -74.90
N ILE A 15 -34.08 13.01 -75.03
CA ILE A 15 -35.23 13.85 -75.38
C ILE A 15 -35.59 13.58 -76.85
N ARG A 16 -36.73 12.91 -77.09
CA ARG A 16 -37.37 12.83 -78.41
C ARG A 16 -38.27 14.06 -78.58
N LEU A 17 -37.81 15.03 -79.35
CA LEU A 17 -38.67 16.07 -79.92
C LEU A 17 -39.72 15.41 -80.83
N SER A 18 -41.01 15.69 -80.58
CA SER A 18 -42.11 15.13 -81.35
C SER A 18 -42.20 15.82 -82.72
N LYS A 19 -42.37 15.02 -83.79
CA LYS A 19 -42.45 15.49 -85.18
C LYS A 19 -43.59 16.49 -85.45
N GLY A 20 -44.53 16.67 -84.50
CA GLY A 20 -45.65 17.61 -84.63
C GLY A 20 -45.25 19.08 -84.46
N MET A 21 -44.21 19.38 -83.68
CA MET A 21 -43.83 20.76 -83.35
C MET A 21 -43.09 21.48 -84.51
N LEU A 22 -42.40 20.71 -85.36
CA LEU A 22 -41.73 21.21 -86.56
C LEU A 22 -42.71 21.46 -87.72
N ALA A 23 -43.79 20.70 -87.83
CA ALA A 23 -44.82 20.92 -88.85
C ALA A 23 -45.63 22.20 -88.59
N PHE A 24 -45.85 22.55 -87.33
CA PHE A 24 -46.60 23.76 -86.96
C PHE A 24 -45.82 25.06 -87.24
N TRP A 25 -44.50 25.05 -87.04
CA TRP A 25 -43.63 26.20 -87.36
C TRP A 25 -43.43 26.40 -88.87
N LEU A 26 -43.45 25.33 -89.67
CA LEU A 26 -43.36 25.41 -91.13
C LEU A 26 -44.62 25.97 -91.80
N ILE A 27 -45.80 25.72 -91.21
CA ILE A 27 -47.08 26.26 -91.71
C ILE A 27 -47.24 27.74 -91.32
N LEU A 28 -46.72 28.15 -90.15
CA LEU A 28 -46.75 29.56 -89.73
C LEU A 28 -45.78 30.43 -90.55
N MET A 29 -44.62 29.89 -90.97
CA MET A 29 -43.69 30.58 -91.88
C MET A 29 -44.22 30.69 -93.33
N LEU A 30 -45.09 29.78 -93.77
CA LEU A 30 -45.75 29.85 -95.08
C LEU A 30 -46.92 30.84 -95.10
N ALA A 31 -47.55 31.14 -93.96
CA ALA A 31 -48.67 32.08 -93.86
C ALA A 31 -48.24 33.56 -93.73
N VAL A 32 -47.00 33.85 -93.35
CA VAL A 32 -46.47 35.23 -93.20
C VAL A 32 -45.62 35.66 -94.42
N GLY A 33 -45.37 34.75 -95.37
CA GLY A 33 -44.51 34.97 -96.54
C GLY A 33 -45.19 35.34 -97.87
N ILE A 34 -46.51 35.56 -97.92
CA ILE A 34 -47.23 35.98 -99.14
C ILE A 34 -48.09 37.21 -98.81
N GLY A 35 -47.46 38.37 -98.79
CA GLY A 35 -48.11 39.64 -98.47
C GLY A 35 -47.40 40.84 -99.08
N ALA A 36 -46.93 40.73 -100.33
CA ALA A 36 -46.45 41.87 -101.10
C ALA A 36 -46.71 41.67 -102.61
N GLY A 37 -47.76 42.34 -103.09
CA GLY A 37 -47.77 42.91 -104.45
C GLY A 37 -48.16 42.02 -105.62
N ILE A 38 -49.43 41.60 -105.71
CA ILE A 38 -50.09 41.45 -107.02
C ILE A 38 -51.02 42.65 -107.18
N GLY A 39 -50.55 43.65 -107.94
CA GLY A 39 -51.40 44.72 -108.44
C GLY A 39 -52.30 44.19 -109.54
N ILE A 40 -53.58 44.02 -109.23
CA ILE A 40 -54.63 43.89 -110.24
C ILE A 40 -55.12 45.31 -110.49
N ASP A 41 -54.62 45.91 -111.57
CA ASP A 41 -55.20 47.11 -112.16
C ASP A 41 -56.15 46.67 -113.29
N HIS A 42 -57.45 46.81 -113.06
CA HIS A 42 -58.44 46.96 -114.13
C HIS A 42 -59.68 47.68 -113.57
N ALA A 43 -59.75 48.97 -113.92
CA ALA A 43 -60.93 49.75 -114.31
C ALA A 43 -62.26 48.96 -114.45
N VAL A 44 -63.47 49.44 -114.09
CA VAL A 44 -63.96 50.80 -113.85
C VAL A 44 -65.44 50.75 -113.42
N ARG A 45 -65.84 51.72 -112.57
CA ARG A 45 -67.16 52.35 -112.39
C ARG A 45 -68.41 51.52 -112.04
N GLY A 46 -69.03 51.97 -110.94
CA GLY A 46 -70.46 52.31 -110.92
C GLY A 46 -71.23 51.71 -109.75
N ALA A 47 -71.44 52.52 -108.70
CA ALA A 47 -72.31 52.28 -107.53
C ALA A 47 -71.79 51.34 -106.41
N SER A 48 -70.98 51.86 -105.46
CA SER A 48 -70.91 51.43 -104.03
C SER A 48 -69.74 52.05 -103.21
N GLY A 49 -69.37 53.32 -103.40
CA GLY A 49 -68.24 53.94 -102.66
C GLY A 49 -68.42 54.11 -101.13
N THR A 50 -69.64 53.91 -100.63
CA THR A 50 -69.96 53.95 -99.19
C THR A 50 -69.91 52.57 -98.53
N ASP A 51 -69.91 51.49 -99.30
CA ASP A 51 -69.98 50.11 -98.78
C ASP A 51 -68.57 49.58 -98.46
N SER A 52 -67.59 49.87 -99.34
CA SER A 52 -66.19 49.49 -99.14
C SER A 52 -65.49 50.25 -98.00
N THR A 53 -65.95 51.47 -97.68
CA THR A 53 -65.43 52.27 -96.56
C THR A 53 -65.98 51.78 -95.22
N ALA A 54 -67.25 51.40 -95.16
CA ALA A 54 -67.86 50.78 -93.99
C ALA A 54 -67.23 49.41 -93.66
N GLU A 55 -66.91 48.61 -94.68
CA GLU A 55 -66.18 47.35 -94.51
C GLU A 55 -64.75 47.55 -94.00
N ALA A 56 -64.05 48.59 -94.49
CA ALA A 56 -62.72 48.95 -94.01
C ALA A 56 -62.71 49.39 -92.53
N ASP A 57 -63.70 50.19 -92.11
CA ASP A 57 -63.84 50.63 -90.72
C ASP A 57 -64.17 49.45 -89.77
N LYS A 58 -65.04 48.53 -90.22
CA LYS A 58 -65.33 47.28 -89.49
C LYS A 58 -64.08 46.41 -89.33
N CYS A 59 -63.30 46.26 -90.39
CA CYS A 59 -62.04 45.52 -90.36
C CYS A 59 -61.04 46.16 -89.38
N LYS A 60 -60.93 47.50 -89.39
CA LYS A 60 -60.05 48.24 -88.48
C LYS A 60 -60.46 48.09 -87.02
N ALA A 61 -61.76 48.10 -86.72
CA ALA A 61 -62.28 47.81 -85.38
C ALA A 61 -61.92 46.38 -84.94
N GLN A 62 -62.12 45.38 -85.80
CA GLN A 62 -61.74 43.99 -85.52
C GLN A 62 -60.25 43.83 -85.25
N VAL A 63 -59.38 44.50 -86.03
CA VAL A 63 -57.93 44.49 -85.80
C VAL A 63 -57.57 45.12 -84.45
N SER A 64 -58.24 46.22 -84.09
CA SER A 64 -58.04 46.87 -82.78
C SER A 64 -58.46 45.95 -81.63
N ASP A 65 -59.60 45.27 -81.75
CA ASP A 65 -60.09 44.33 -80.74
C ASP A 65 -59.16 43.12 -80.59
N LEU A 66 -58.70 42.55 -81.71
CA LEU A 66 -57.72 41.46 -81.72
C LEU A 66 -56.36 41.87 -81.14
N LEU A 67 -55.96 43.13 -81.31
CA LEU A 67 -54.73 43.66 -80.71
C LEU A 67 -54.87 43.77 -79.19
N ALA A 68 -56.02 44.26 -78.72
CA ALA A 68 -56.33 44.33 -77.29
C ALA A 68 -56.40 42.93 -76.67
N GLU A 69 -57.04 41.98 -77.35
CA GLU A 69 -57.10 40.57 -76.95
C GLU A 69 -55.70 39.94 -76.88
N ASN A 70 -54.85 40.12 -77.90
CA ASN A 70 -53.47 39.65 -77.87
C ASN A 70 -52.66 40.25 -76.72
N THR A 71 -52.88 41.52 -76.41
CA THR A 71 -52.21 42.19 -75.28
C THR A 71 -52.64 41.58 -73.96
N SER A 72 -53.94 41.33 -73.78
CA SER A 72 -54.50 40.64 -72.61
C SER A 72 -53.98 39.21 -72.46
N LEU A 73 -53.99 38.43 -73.54
CA LEU A 73 -53.48 37.05 -73.55
C LEU A 73 -51.98 37.00 -73.19
N ASN A 74 -51.17 37.91 -73.74
CA ASN A 74 -49.75 38.00 -73.40
C ASN A 74 -49.52 38.33 -71.91
N ALA A 75 -50.34 39.22 -71.34
CA ALA A 75 -50.29 39.51 -69.91
C ALA A 75 -50.67 38.29 -69.06
N GLN A 76 -51.68 37.52 -69.46
CA GLN A 76 -52.07 36.27 -68.79
C GLN A 76 -50.97 35.21 -68.87
N ILE A 77 -50.30 35.06 -70.03
CA ILE A 77 -49.16 34.15 -70.20
C ILE A 77 -48.01 34.54 -69.26
N ALA A 78 -47.70 35.83 -69.14
CA ALA A 78 -46.66 36.32 -68.24
C ALA A 78 -46.99 36.03 -66.77
N ALA A 79 -48.24 36.25 -66.36
CA ALA A 79 -48.72 35.95 -65.01
C ALA A 79 -48.66 34.43 -64.71
N LEU A 80 -49.12 33.59 -65.64
CA LEU A 80 -49.05 32.14 -65.53
C LEU A 80 -47.61 31.63 -65.43
N ASN A 81 -46.69 32.18 -66.21
CA ASN A 81 -45.27 31.81 -66.13
C ASN A 81 -44.64 32.20 -64.79
N SER A 82 -45.01 33.37 -64.25
CA SER A 82 -44.54 33.82 -62.93
C SER A 82 -45.09 32.90 -61.83
N ALA A 83 -46.39 32.61 -61.84
CA ALA A 83 -47.03 31.69 -60.90
C ALA A 83 -46.44 30.27 -60.97
N LYS A 84 -46.10 29.80 -62.18
CA LYS A 84 -45.40 28.52 -62.36
C LYS A 84 -44.02 28.55 -61.71
N GLN A 85 -43.24 29.60 -61.92
CA GLN A 85 -41.90 29.73 -61.34
C GLN A 85 -41.95 29.79 -59.81
N GLU A 86 -42.94 30.46 -59.23
CA GLU A 86 -43.20 30.46 -57.79
C GLU A 86 -43.55 29.05 -57.28
N ALA A 87 -44.41 28.33 -57.99
CA ALA A 87 -44.77 26.95 -57.65
C ALA A 87 -43.57 25.98 -57.73
N ASP A 88 -42.72 26.12 -58.76
CA ASP A 88 -41.50 25.33 -58.91
C ASP A 88 -40.53 25.60 -57.74
N SER A 89 -40.36 26.87 -57.35
CA SER A 89 -39.52 27.26 -56.20
C SER A 89 -40.06 26.71 -54.87
N ALA A 90 -41.39 26.76 -54.68
CA ALA A 90 -42.04 26.20 -53.49
C ALA A 90 -41.90 24.68 -53.42
N TYR A 91 -41.98 23.99 -54.56
CA TYR A 91 -41.75 22.55 -54.64
C TYR A 91 -40.33 22.17 -54.25
N GLU A 92 -39.31 22.89 -54.76
CA GLU A 92 -37.91 22.65 -54.39
C GLU A 92 -37.66 22.87 -52.89
N ALA A 93 -38.24 23.93 -52.31
CA ALA A 93 -38.15 24.19 -50.87
C ALA A 93 -38.78 23.07 -50.04
N LEU A 94 -39.95 22.57 -50.45
CA LEU A 94 -40.63 21.47 -49.76
C LEU A 94 -39.84 20.16 -49.86
N GLN A 95 -39.24 19.89 -51.03
CA GLN A 95 -38.38 18.72 -51.23
C GLN A 95 -37.16 18.77 -50.30
N ALA A 96 -36.52 19.93 -50.14
CA ALA A 96 -35.40 20.10 -49.22
C ALA A 96 -35.81 19.91 -47.74
N GLU A 97 -36.97 20.42 -47.35
CA GLU A 97 -37.57 20.19 -46.02
C GLU A 97 -37.81 18.70 -45.77
N TYR A 98 -38.38 17.99 -46.74
CA TYR A 98 -38.61 16.54 -46.65
C TYR A 98 -37.30 15.76 -46.44
N GLU A 99 -36.26 16.09 -47.20
CA GLU A 99 -34.95 15.46 -47.07
C GLU A 99 -34.30 15.73 -45.71
N ARG A 100 -34.40 16.98 -45.21
CA ARG A 100 -33.95 17.35 -43.87
C ARG A 100 -34.64 16.51 -42.80
N VAL A 101 -35.97 16.49 -42.78
CA VAL A 101 -36.75 15.74 -41.78
C VAL A 101 -36.48 14.23 -41.87
N SER A 102 -36.35 13.69 -43.08
CA SER A 102 -35.99 12.27 -43.29
C SER A 102 -34.62 11.95 -42.67
N SER A 103 -33.64 12.84 -42.82
CA SER A 103 -32.31 12.68 -42.22
C SER A 103 -32.34 12.74 -40.68
N GLU A 104 -33.14 13.66 -40.12
CA GLU A 104 -33.34 13.80 -38.67
C GLU A 104 -34.01 12.55 -38.08
N LEU A 105 -35.02 12.02 -38.75
CA LEU A 105 -35.69 10.78 -38.33
C LEU A 105 -34.74 9.58 -38.37
N ALA A 106 -33.85 9.51 -39.36
CA ALA A 106 -32.81 8.48 -39.42
C ALA A 106 -31.76 8.62 -38.30
N ALA A 107 -31.40 9.85 -37.93
CA ALA A 107 -30.53 10.11 -36.78
C ALA A 107 -31.21 9.71 -35.45
N LEU A 108 -32.47 10.09 -35.28
CA LEU A 108 -33.24 9.76 -34.08
C LEU A 108 -33.38 8.24 -33.88
N LYS A 109 -33.64 7.49 -34.96
CA LYS A 109 -33.67 6.02 -34.92
C LYS A 109 -32.36 5.42 -34.43
N ARG A 110 -31.21 5.94 -34.90
CA ARG A 110 -29.88 5.49 -34.45
C ARG A 110 -29.66 5.77 -32.97
N ASN A 111 -30.02 6.97 -32.51
CA ASN A 111 -29.91 7.34 -31.10
C ASN A 111 -30.77 6.46 -30.20
N TYR A 112 -31.99 6.13 -30.63
CA TYR A 112 -32.86 5.20 -29.90
C TYR A 112 -32.25 3.81 -29.78
N SER A 113 -31.71 3.26 -30.87
CA SER A 113 -31.02 1.96 -30.82
C SER A 113 -29.79 1.97 -29.91
N LEU A 114 -29.03 3.07 -29.90
CA LEU A 114 -27.89 3.24 -28.99
C LEU A 114 -28.36 3.24 -27.54
N LEU A 115 -29.38 4.02 -27.21
CA LEU A 115 -29.93 4.10 -25.86
C LEU A 115 -30.46 2.75 -25.36
N ASP A 116 -31.15 1.99 -26.23
CA ASP A 116 -31.62 0.65 -25.90
C ASP A 116 -30.46 -0.30 -25.59
N SER A 117 -29.36 -0.23 -26.36
CA SER A 117 -28.17 -1.03 -26.10
C SER A 117 -27.50 -0.69 -24.77
N GLN A 118 -27.39 0.61 -24.44
CA GLN A 118 -26.84 1.08 -23.18
C GLN A 118 -27.70 0.64 -21.99
N LYS A 119 -29.02 0.71 -22.12
CA LYS A 119 -29.95 0.23 -21.08
C LYS A 119 -29.76 -1.26 -20.80
N ARG A 120 -29.55 -2.08 -21.83
CA ARG A 120 -29.30 -3.51 -21.68
C ARG A 120 -27.95 -3.79 -21.00
N ALA A 121 -26.91 -3.06 -21.37
CA ALA A 121 -25.59 -3.17 -20.73
C ALA A 121 -25.66 -2.83 -19.23
N LEU A 122 -26.31 -1.72 -18.88
CA LEU A 122 -26.49 -1.32 -17.48
C LEU A 122 -27.27 -2.36 -16.66
N ALA A 123 -28.27 -3.01 -17.25
CA ALA A 123 -29.00 -4.08 -16.59
C ALA A 123 -28.11 -5.32 -16.30
N GLN A 124 -27.18 -5.63 -17.21
CA GLN A 124 -26.20 -6.71 -17.00
C GLN A 124 -25.21 -6.35 -15.89
N ASP A 125 -24.68 -5.12 -15.91
CA ASP A 125 -23.76 -4.63 -14.88
C ASP A 125 -24.40 -4.69 -13.48
N TYR A 126 -25.68 -4.31 -13.37
CA TYR A 126 -26.42 -4.41 -12.11
C TYR A 126 -26.53 -5.85 -11.60
N GLN A 127 -26.83 -6.82 -12.48
CA GLN A 127 -26.89 -8.24 -12.10
C GLN A 127 -25.53 -8.76 -11.65
N SER A 128 -24.44 -8.39 -12.32
CA SER A 128 -23.08 -8.77 -11.91
C SER A 128 -22.71 -8.16 -10.55
N LEU A 129 -23.12 -6.91 -10.30
CA LEU A 129 -22.88 -6.25 -9.01
C LEU A 129 -23.65 -6.95 -7.87
N GLU A 130 -24.91 -7.33 -8.10
CA GLU A 130 -25.74 -8.07 -7.14
C GLU A 130 -25.14 -9.44 -6.78
N GLN A 131 -24.64 -10.17 -7.78
CA GLN A 131 -23.93 -11.45 -7.57
C GLN A 131 -22.65 -11.26 -6.76
N THR A 132 -21.87 -10.21 -7.07
CA THR A 132 -20.63 -9.89 -6.36
C THR A 132 -20.92 -9.55 -4.90
N TYR A 133 -21.96 -8.73 -4.65
CA TYR A 133 -22.39 -8.39 -3.30
C TYR A 133 -22.80 -9.63 -2.51
N THR A 134 -23.59 -10.53 -3.10
CA THR A 134 -24.03 -11.77 -2.45
C THR A 134 -22.85 -12.67 -2.12
N THR A 135 -21.90 -12.82 -3.04
CA THR A 135 -20.67 -13.59 -2.82
C THR A 135 -19.85 -13.02 -1.67
N LEU A 136 -19.68 -11.69 -1.63
CA LEU A 136 -18.94 -11.03 -0.57
C LEU A 136 -19.65 -11.18 0.77
N GLN A 137 -20.97 -11.05 0.80
CA GLN A 137 -21.77 -11.25 2.00
C GLN A 137 -21.61 -12.67 2.56
N GLN A 138 -21.61 -13.69 1.70
CA GLN A 138 -21.36 -15.08 2.10
C GLN A 138 -19.91 -15.27 2.60
N ALA A 139 -18.92 -14.72 1.90
CA ALA A 139 -17.52 -14.81 2.32
C ALA A 139 -17.26 -14.12 3.68
N CYS A 140 -17.97 -13.03 3.97
CA CYS A 140 -17.93 -12.37 5.27
C CYS A 140 -18.74 -13.11 6.35
N ALA A 141 -19.73 -13.90 5.97
CA ALA A 141 -20.57 -14.67 6.90
C ALA A 141 -19.93 -16.02 7.31
N ASP A 142 -18.99 -16.56 6.54
CA ASP A 142 -18.31 -17.85 6.77
C ASP A 142 -16.93 -17.67 7.46
N PRO A 143 -16.30 -18.73 8.00
CA PRO A 143 -16.09 -19.08 9.41
C PRO A 143 -15.04 -18.24 10.16
N SER A 144 -14.85 -16.97 9.82
CA SER A 144 -13.84 -16.13 10.48
C SER A 144 -14.04 -16.08 12.00
N VAL A 145 -15.28 -15.96 12.48
CA VAL A 145 -15.57 -15.93 13.93
C VAL A 145 -15.31 -17.28 14.59
N GLU A 146 -15.80 -18.39 14.02
CA GLU A 146 -15.57 -19.74 14.59
C GLU A 146 -14.08 -20.09 14.59
N LYS A 147 -13.38 -19.83 13.48
CA LYS A 147 -11.94 -20.08 13.38
C LYS A 147 -11.12 -19.18 14.30
N ILE A 148 -11.55 -17.92 14.51
CA ILE A 148 -10.96 -17.03 15.52
C ILE A 148 -11.17 -17.58 16.93
N VAL A 149 -12.37 -18.07 17.24
CA VAL A 149 -12.68 -18.67 18.56
C VAL A 149 -11.85 -19.94 18.77
N GLU A 150 -11.74 -20.82 17.78
CA GLU A 150 -10.89 -22.02 17.83
C GLU A 150 -9.42 -21.67 18.03
N MET A 151 -8.88 -20.72 17.25
CA MET A 151 -7.51 -20.25 17.40
C MET A 151 -7.28 -19.62 18.78
N THR A 152 -8.24 -18.88 19.31
CA THR A 152 -8.15 -18.25 20.64
C THR A 152 -8.07 -19.31 21.74
N ASN A 153 -8.89 -20.36 21.66
CA ASN A 153 -8.86 -21.48 22.59
C ASN A 153 -7.52 -22.24 22.52
N LEU A 154 -7.00 -22.46 21.31
CA LEU A 154 -5.70 -23.11 21.12
C LEU A 154 -4.55 -22.29 21.74
N ILE A 155 -4.56 -20.97 21.54
CA ILE A 155 -3.55 -20.08 22.14
C ILE A 155 -3.58 -20.18 23.67
N ALA A 156 -4.77 -20.15 24.28
CA ALA A 156 -4.90 -20.28 25.73
C ALA A 156 -4.37 -21.63 26.25
N SER A 157 -4.64 -22.72 25.53
CA SER A 157 -4.12 -24.05 25.88
C SER A 157 -2.59 -24.10 25.82
N LEU A 158 -1.99 -23.59 24.74
CA LEU A 158 -0.53 -23.57 24.56
C LEU A 158 0.17 -22.69 25.59
N GLN A 159 -0.46 -21.58 25.99
CA GLN A 159 0.08 -20.72 27.06
C GLN A 159 0.14 -21.43 28.41
N ASN A 160 -0.90 -22.21 28.74
CA ASN A 160 -0.91 -23.01 29.97
C ASN A 160 0.16 -24.10 29.96
N GLU A 161 0.32 -24.81 28.83
CA GLU A 161 1.36 -25.83 28.67
C GLU A 161 2.76 -25.24 28.82
N LYS A 162 3.02 -24.09 28.18
CA LYS A 162 4.30 -23.37 28.33
C LYS A 162 4.59 -23.04 29.79
N ALA A 163 3.63 -22.50 30.53
CA ALA A 163 3.81 -22.15 31.93
C ALA A 163 4.15 -23.38 32.79
N TRP A 164 3.51 -24.51 32.51
CA TRP A 164 3.78 -25.77 33.20
C TRP A 164 5.18 -26.34 32.90
N LEU A 165 5.63 -26.25 31.65
CA LEU A 165 6.99 -26.66 31.27
C LEU A 165 8.07 -25.78 31.90
N GLU A 166 7.87 -24.45 31.94
CA GLU A 166 8.81 -23.54 32.60
C GLU A 166 8.91 -23.83 34.11
N ALA A 167 7.79 -24.14 34.77
CA ALA A 167 7.79 -24.51 36.18
C ALA A 167 8.58 -25.79 36.45
N GLN A 168 8.44 -26.81 35.59
CA GLN A 168 9.24 -28.04 35.71
C GLN A 168 10.71 -27.82 35.43
N LYS A 169 11.03 -27.01 34.42
CA LYS A 169 12.42 -26.66 34.11
C LYS A 169 13.09 -26.03 35.33
N ALA A 170 12.44 -25.05 35.96
CA ALA A 170 12.96 -24.42 37.18
C ALA A 170 13.13 -25.43 38.33
N ALA A 171 12.20 -26.39 38.49
CA ALA A 171 12.31 -27.43 39.50
C ALA A 171 13.48 -28.38 39.24
N LEU A 172 13.72 -28.76 37.98
CA LEU A 172 14.84 -29.61 37.57
C LEU A 172 16.18 -28.89 37.71
N GLU A 173 16.27 -27.61 37.33
CA GLU A 173 17.47 -26.79 37.52
C GLU A 173 17.88 -26.77 39.00
N LYS A 174 16.91 -26.60 39.92
CA LYS A 174 17.16 -26.67 41.36
C LYS A 174 17.69 -28.02 41.83
N GLN A 175 17.32 -29.12 41.17
CA GLN A 175 17.79 -30.47 41.52
C GLN A 175 19.18 -30.79 40.96
N ILE A 176 19.54 -30.21 39.81
CA ILE A 176 20.77 -30.57 39.07
C ILE A 176 21.96 -29.66 39.44
N THR A 177 21.70 -28.43 39.90
CA THR A 177 22.74 -27.54 40.45
C THR A 177 22.56 -27.33 41.95
N PRO A 178 23.29 -28.06 42.79
CA PRO A 178 23.54 -27.65 44.18
C PRO A 178 24.39 -26.38 44.17
N SER A 179 23.74 -25.25 43.90
CA SER A 179 24.31 -23.95 44.19
C SER A 179 24.08 -23.69 45.67
N PRO A 180 25.06 -23.10 46.39
CA PRO A 180 24.84 -22.65 47.75
C PRO A 180 23.69 -21.63 47.79
N ASP A 181 22.75 -21.80 48.71
CA ASP A 181 21.54 -20.97 48.80
C ASP A 181 21.85 -19.56 49.37
N HIS A 182 22.98 -19.41 50.06
CA HIS A 182 23.37 -18.20 50.77
C HIS A 182 24.62 -17.50 50.21
N ALA A 183 25.23 -18.05 49.15
CA ALA A 183 26.35 -17.37 48.49
C ALA A 183 25.87 -16.15 47.69
N LEU A 184 26.61 -15.06 47.82
CA LEU A 184 26.37 -13.81 47.10
C LEU A 184 26.93 -13.88 45.67
N PRO A 185 26.22 -13.30 44.68
CA PRO A 185 26.76 -13.14 43.35
C PRO A 185 27.93 -12.14 43.35
N ARG A 186 28.96 -12.43 42.55
CA ARG A 186 30.16 -11.57 42.44
C ARG A 186 29.83 -10.11 42.14
N SER A 187 28.82 -9.85 41.30
CA SER A 187 28.37 -8.49 40.97
C SER A 187 27.86 -7.72 42.18
N GLN A 188 27.19 -8.38 43.13
CA GLN A 188 26.74 -7.74 44.36
C GLN A 188 27.90 -7.36 45.28
N VAL A 189 28.98 -8.17 45.30
CA VAL A 189 30.12 -7.93 46.18
C VAL A 189 31.07 -6.86 45.63
N PHE A 190 31.45 -6.96 44.34
CA PHE A 190 32.50 -6.11 43.77
C PHE A 190 32.07 -4.66 43.50
N TYR A 191 30.76 -4.42 43.35
CA TYR A 191 30.24 -3.09 43.02
C TYR A 191 29.53 -2.38 44.17
N ASN A 192 29.43 -3.02 45.35
CA ASN A 192 28.77 -2.44 46.51
C ASN A 192 29.79 -1.90 47.52
N ASP A 193 29.59 -0.64 47.94
CA ASP A 193 30.46 0.03 48.91
C ASP A 193 30.43 -0.62 50.30
N GLU A 194 29.40 -1.42 50.62
CA GLU A 194 29.32 -2.14 51.91
C GLU A 194 30.46 -3.14 52.12
N PHE A 195 31.08 -3.63 51.04
CA PHE A 195 32.20 -4.58 51.10
C PHE A 195 33.56 -3.91 51.08
N LYS A 196 33.62 -2.57 50.96
CA LYS A 196 34.86 -1.82 50.91
C LYS A 196 35.27 -1.38 52.30
N SER A 197 36.57 -1.47 52.60
CA SER A 197 37.15 -0.93 53.83
C SER A 197 37.27 0.60 53.75
N VAL A 198 36.13 1.31 53.63
CA VAL A 198 36.06 2.75 53.34
C VAL A 198 36.79 3.62 54.37
N GLN A 199 36.84 3.19 55.63
CA GLN A 199 37.60 3.88 56.67
C GLN A 199 39.13 3.86 56.45
N TRP A 200 39.62 3.00 55.57
CA TRP A 200 41.02 2.89 55.18
C TRP A 200 41.32 3.60 53.85
N LYS A 201 40.36 4.32 53.26
CA LYS A 201 40.56 5.05 52.01
C LYS A 201 41.70 6.07 52.14
N GLY A 202 42.66 6.01 51.22
CA GLY A 202 43.87 6.85 51.25
C GLY A 202 44.96 6.37 52.20
N ARG A 203 44.77 5.22 52.86
CA ARG A 203 45.71 4.55 53.77
C ARG A 203 45.97 3.11 53.33
N ASP A 204 46.11 2.94 52.01
CA ASP A 204 46.21 1.61 51.41
C ASP A 204 47.47 0.88 51.89
N TYR A 205 48.59 1.59 52.09
CA TYR A 205 49.81 1.01 52.61
C TYR A 205 49.66 0.51 54.05
N GLU A 206 49.02 1.28 54.94
CA GLU A 206 48.78 0.87 56.32
C GLU A 206 47.79 -0.30 56.41
N LEU A 207 46.76 -0.30 55.55
CA LEU A 207 45.82 -1.41 55.42
C LEU A 207 46.56 -2.69 55.03
N GLN A 208 47.43 -2.63 54.02
CA GLN A 208 48.23 -3.76 53.55
C GLN A 208 49.11 -4.32 54.67
N LEU A 209 49.84 -3.45 55.39
CA LEU A 209 50.67 -3.86 56.52
C LEU A 209 49.85 -4.53 57.63
N GLU A 210 48.65 -4.03 57.93
CA GLU A 210 47.78 -4.60 58.96
C GLU A 210 47.22 -5.97 58.54
N ILE A 211 46.81 -6.14 57.28
CA ILE A 211 46.37 -7.44 56.74
C ILE A 211 47.52 -8.45 56.79
N GLU A 212 48.72 -8.06 56.35
CA GLU A 212 49.89 -8.92 56.41
C GLU A 212 50.29 -9.27 57.85
N ARG A 213 50.19 -8.32 58.78
CA ARG A 213 50.45 -8.56 60.20
C ARG A 213 49.46 -9.57 60.76
N ILE A 214 48.18 -9.46 60.43
CA ILE A 214 47.14 -10.41 60.84
C ILE A 214 47.40 -11.80 60.26
N GLY A 215 47.66 -11.90 58.95
CA GLY A 215 47.96 -13.17 58.28
C GLY A 215 49.19 -13.87 58.86
N ARG A 216 50.29 -13.12 59.09
CA ARG A 216 51.50 -13.65 59.73
C ARG A 216 51.26 -14.09 61.17
N LEU A 217 50.53 -13.28 61.96
CA LEU A 217 50.22 -13.61 63.35
C LEU A 217 49.41 -14.91 63.43
N TYR A 218 48.33 -14.99 62.66
CA TYR A 218 47.48 -16.18 62.64
C TYR A 218 48.26 -17.43 62.27
N ASN A 219 49.04 -17.39 61.17
CA ASN A 219 49.86 -18.52 60.73
C ASN A 219 51.00 -18.88 61.72
N SER A 220 51.46 -17.94 62.55
CA SER A 220 52.45 -18.23 63.59
C SER A 220 51.85 -18.94 64.82
N GLU A 221 50.55 -18.73 65.07
CA GLU A 221 49.83 -19.29 66.22
C GLU A 221 49.00 -20.53 65.85
N HIS A 222 48.72 -20.74 64.56
CA HIS A 222 47.89 -21.83 64.04
C HIS A 222 48.63 -22.57 62.94
N VAL A 223 48.78 -23.89 63.10
CA VAL A 223 49.39 -24.75 62.09
C VAL A 223 48.28 -25.50 61.36
N TYR A 224 48.21 -25.35 60.04
CA TYR A 224 47.32 -26.17 59.22
C TYR A 224 47.77 -27.64 59.29
N LEU A 225 46.87 -28.50 59.76
CA LEU A 225 47.05 -29.94 59.85
C LEU A 225 46.02 -30.58 58.92
N PRO A 226 46.45 -31.05 57.73
CA PRO A 226 45.55 -31.66 56.76
C PRO A 226 44.72 -32.79 57.39
N GLY A 227 43.40 -32.73 57.21
CA GLY A 227 42.45 -33.72 57.76
C GLY A 227 42.03 -33.51 59.21
N LEU A 228 42.62 -32.55 59.93
CA LEU A 228 42.20 -32.14 61.28
C LEU A 228 41.64 -30.72 61.33
N PHE A 229 42.20 -29.81 60.52
CA PHE A 229 41.70 -28.45 60.35
C PHE A 229 41.07 -28.27 58.98
N ASP A 230 39.88 -27.66 58.94
CA ASP A 230 39.25 -27.23 57.70
C ASP A 230 39.69 -25.80 57.37
N CYS A 231 40.09 -25.58 56.12
CA CYS A 231 40.40 -24.25 55.58
C CYS A 231 39.26 -23.24 55.79
N ASN A 232 38.00 -23.70 55.89
CA ASN A 232 36.87 -22.84 56.22
C ASN A 232 36.94 -22.25 57.62
N ASP A 233 37.26 -23.05 58.63
CA ASP A 233 37.36 -22.58 60.01
C ASP A 233 38.50 -21.56 60.14
N MET A 234 39.62 -21.83 59.47
CA MET A 234 40.73 -20.88 59.41
C MET A 234 40.35 -19.57 58.70
N ALA A 235 39.57 -19.65 57.62
CA ALA A 235 39.04 -18.46 56.95
C ALA A 235 38.08 -17.67 57.85
N ILE A 236 37.25 -18.36 58.64
CA ILE A 236 36.33 -17.74 59.61
C ILE A 236 37.12 -17.01 60.72
N ASP A 237 38.18 -17.60 61.25
CA ASP A 237 39.01 -16.97 62.27
C ASP A 237 39.69 -15.70 61.76
N LEU A 238 40.31 -15.77 60.59
CA LEU A 238 40.92 -14.60 59.95
C LEU A 238 39.88 -13.53 59.62
N TRP A 239 38.68 -13.93 59.17
CA TRP A 239 37.58 -13.01 58.96
C TRP A 239 37.21 -12.27 60.25
N ASN A 240 37.13 -12.97 61.38
CA ASN A 240 36.87 -12.36 62.69
C ASN A 240 38.00 -11.40 63.10
N MET A 241 39.27 -11.77 62.87
CA MET A 241 40.42 -10.92 63.17
C MET A 241 40.42 -9.62 62.35
N LEU A 242 40.13 -9.70 61.05
CA LEU A 242 39.99 -8.54 60.17
C LEU A 242 38.82 -7.65 60.62
N ARG A 243 37.67 -8.27 60.91
CA ARG A 243 36.47 -7.55 61.38
C ARG A 243 36.71 -6.82 62.70
N ALA A 244 37.48 -7.39 63.62
CA ALA A 244 37.86 -6.74 64.88
C ALA A 244 38.71 -5.48 64.68
N LYS A 245 39.40 -5.35 63.54
CA LYS A 245 40.12 -4.13 63.12
C LYS A 245 39.29 -3.21 62.22
N GLY A 246 38.02 -3.55 62.01
CA GLY A 246 37.12 -2.86 61.07
C GLY A 246 37.56 -3.01 59.61
N ILE A 247 38.35 -4.02 59.29
CA ILE A 247 38.68 -4.34 57.90
C ILE A 247 37.55 -5.21 57.36
N VAL A 248 36.94 -4.78 56.25
CA VAL A 248 35.82 -5.48 55.65
C VAL A 248 36.35 -6.58 54.72
N SER A 249 35.87 -7.79 54.93
CA SER A 249 36.21 -8.96 54.15
C SER A 249 35.01 -9.87 53.94
N VAL A 250 35.08 -10.70 52.89
CA VAL A 250 34.14 -11.79 52.64
C VAL A 250 34.90 -13.10 52.53
N ILE A 251 34.24 -14.20 52.89
CA ILE A 251 34.82 -15.55 52.77
C ILE A 251 34.46 -16.09 51.39
N VAL A 252 35.39 -16.77 50.75
CA VAL A 252 35.20 -17.34 49.42
C VAL A 252 35.58 -18.79 49.46
N VAL A 253 34.71 -19.65 48.93
CA VAL A 253 34.93 -21.10 48.84
C VAL A 253 34.96 -21.51 47.37
N GLY A 254 35.96 -22.30 46.98
CA GLY A 254 36.13 -22.71 45.59
C GLY A 254 37.29 -23.68 45.40
N ASN A 255 37.74 -23.80 44.16
CA ASN A 255 38.84 -24.68 43.77
C ASN A 255 39.92 -23.89 43.05
N LYS A 256 41.10 -23.78 43.67
CA LYS A 256 42.25 -23.03 43.12
C LYS A 256 42.82 -23.66 41.84
N GLU A 257 42.68 -24.98 41.68
CA GLU A 257 43.20 -25.73 40.53
C GLU A 257 42.20 -25.75 39.36
N LYS A 258 40.90 -25.56 39.66
CA LYS A 258 39.81 -25.59 38.69
C LYS A 258 38.94 -24.34 38.79
N PRO A 259 39.28 -23.26 38.07
CA PRO A 259 38.43 -22.08 37.97
C PRO A 259 37.03 -22.45 37.47
N ASN A 260 36.00 -21.86 38.07
CA ASN A 260 34.57 -22.18 37.80
C ASN A 260 34.13 -23.61 38.17
N ALA A 261 34.81 -24.23 39.15
CA ALA A 261 34.34 -25.44 39.79
C ALA A 261 32.89 -25.32 40.29
N SER A 262 32.13 -26.42 40.23
CA SER A 262 30.83 -26.46 40.91
C SER A 262 31.01 -26.36 42.43
N PHE A 263 29.93 -26.14 43.18
CA PHE A 263 30.03 -26.08 44.64
C PHE A 263 30.59 -27.37 45.24
N GLN A 264 30.26 -28.54 44.67
CA GLN A 264 30.77 -29.85 45.10
C GLN A 264 32.28 -29.98 44.92
N GLU A 265 32.80 -29.29 43.92
CA GLU A 265 34.21 -29.35 43.54
C GLU A 265 35.04 -28.29 44.26
N ALA A 266 34.41 -27.42 45.06
CA ALA A 266 35.13 -26.54 45.96
C ALA A 266 35.86 -27.38 47.00
N VAL A 267 37.12 -27.03 47.29
CA VAL A 267 37.99 -27.78 48.21
C VAL A 267 38.85 -26.86 49.05
N HIS A 268 38.64 -25.54 48.93
CA HIS A 268 39.47 -24.55 49.57
C HIS A 268 38.68 -23.28 49.90
N ALA A 269 39.05 -22.62 50.99
CA ALA A 269 38.49 -21.33 51.39
C ALA A 269 39.58 -20.27 51.51
N TRP A 270 39.23 -19.02 51.19
CA TRP A 270 40.09 -17.86 51.32
C TRP A 270 39.26 -16.60 51.57
N LEU A 271 39.91 -15.45 51.74
CA LEU A 271 39.21 -14.18 51.92
C LEU A 271 39.45 -13.22 50.77
N TYR A 272 38.41 -12.48 50.39
CA TYR A 272 38.55 -11.22 49.67
C TYR A 272 38.48 -10.07 50.67
N VAL A 273 39.48 -9.20 50.62
CA VAL A 273 39.56 -7.96 51.39
C VAL A 273 39.61 -6.81 50.39
N PHE A 274 38.65 -5.89 50.45
CA PHE A 274 38.61 -4.75 49.54
C PHE A 274 39.17 -3.51 50.23
N ASN A 275 40.11 -2.82 49.57
CA ASN A 275 40.56 -1.51 50.02
C ASN A 275 39.46 -0.44 49.85
N GLY A 276 39.71 0.79 50.30
CA GLY A 276 38.75 1.89 50.20
C GLY A 276 38.38 2.28 48.76
N ASN A 277 39.18 1.85 47.77
CA ASN A 277 38.97 2.08 46.35
C ASN A 277 38.26 0.90 45.64
N GLY A 278 38.02 -0.21 46.35
CA GLY A 278 37.39 -1.42 45.79
C GLY A 278 38.36 -2.38 45.11
N GLU A 279 39.67 -2.20 45.28
CA GLU A 279 40.66 -3.17 44.81
C GLU A 279 40.75 -4.33 45.80
N VAL A 280 40.78 -5.54 45.24
CA VAL A 280 40.76 -6.78 46.00
C VAL A 280 42.18 -7.25 46.37
N ILE A 281 42.30 -7.63 47.64
CA ILE A 281 43.44 -8.29 48.25
C ILE A 281 42.95 -9.67 48.68
N TYR A 282 43.69 -10.71 48.31
CA TYR A 282 43.37 -12.09 48.64
C TYR A 282 44.20 -12.50 49.85
N LEU A 283 43.56 -13.09 50.87
CA LEU A 283 44.25 -13.61 52.05
C LEU A 283 44.06 -15.12 52.09
N GLU A 284 45.17 -15.85 52.01
CA GLU A 284 45.21 -17.31 52.05
C GLU A 284 45.28 -17.80 53.50
N PRO A 285 44.22 -18.40 54.05
CA PRO A 285 44.15 -18.76 55.46
C PRO A 285 45.15 -19.83 55.87
N THR A 286 45.50 -20.76 54.98
CA THR A 286 46.39 -21.88 55.31
C THR A 286 47.87 -21.49 55.39
N THR A 287 48.28 -20.38 54.77
CA THR A 287 49.67 -19.91 54.75
C THR A 287 49.85 -18.51 55.35
N GLY A 288 48.75 -17.78 55.57
CA GLY A 288 48.77 -16.36 55.91
C GLY A 288 49.28 -15.47 54.78
N GLU A 289 49.45 -15.98 53.54
CA GLU A 289 49.95 -15.21 52.40
C GLU A 289 48.92 -14.15 51.98
N VAL A 290 49.41 -12.93 51.78
CA VAL A 290 48.64 -11.82 51.22
C VAL A 290 49.00 -11.64 49.76
N ILE A 291 48.00 -11.70 48.89
CA ILE A 291 48.16 -11.66 47.44
C ILE A 291 47.39 -10.46 46.91
N TYR A 292 48.10 -9.52 46.28
CA TYR A 292 47.48 -8.33 45.68
C TYR A 292 46.92 -8.67 44.29
N GLY A 293 45.71 -8.21 43.97
CA GLY A 293 45.09 -8.48 42.67
C GLY A 293 45.81 -7.81 41.48
N LYS A 294 46.48 -6.69 41.73
CA LYS A 294 47.27 -5.95 40.75
C LYS A 294 48.72 -5.77 41.21
N MET A 295 49.64 -5.72 40.26
CA MET A 295 51.04 -5.37 40.42
C MET A 295 51.21 -3.83 40.43
N PRO A 296 52.36 -3.29 40.88
CA PRO A 296 52.61 -1.83 40.90
C PRO A 296 52.50 -1.14 39.54
N ASP A 297 52.70 -1.86 38.45
CA ASP A 297 52.53 -1.38 37.07
C ASP A 297 51.06 -1.42 36.58
N GLY A 298 50.13 -1.81 37.45
CA GLY A 298 48.70 -1.93 37.17
C GLY A 298 48.29 -3.22 36.47
N THR A 299 49.26 -4.07 36.09
CA THR A 299 48.96 -5.38 35.50
C THR A 299 48.40 -6.34 36.53
N THR A 300 47.71 -7.35 36.04
CA THR A 300 47.10 -8.36 36.89
C THR A 300 48.15 -9.30 37.49
N ASN A 301 48.13 -9.50 38.81
CA ASN A 301 49.05 -10.42 39.46
C ASN A 301 48.72 -11.88 39.10
N PRO A 302 49.62 -12.63 38.45
CA PRO A 302 49.34 -14.03 38.06
C PRO A 302 49.09 -14.94 39.26
N LYS A 303 49.66 -14.64 40.44
CA LYS A 303 49.37 -15.39 41.68
C LYS A 303 47.93 -15.24 42.17
N ALA A 304 47.25 -14.16 41.78
CA ALA A 304 45.87 -13.91 42.18
C ALA A 304 44.85 -14.71 41.35
N VAL A 305 45.21 -15.16 40.14
CA VAL A 305 44.31 -15.84 39.19
C VAL A 305 43.56 -17.02 39.81
N PRO A 306 44.21 -17.93 40.58
CA PRO A 306 43.51 -19.06 41.22
C PRO A 306 42.40 -18.64 42.19
N TYR A 307 42.45 -17.41 42.70
CA TYR A 307 41.52 -16.92 43.71
C TYR A 307 40.35 -16.14 43.11
N TRP A 308 40.26 -15.98 41.79
CA TRP A 308 39.22 -15.13 41.18
C TRP A 308 37.83 -15.72 41.15
N SER A 309 37.69 -17.04 41.23
CA SER A 309 36.40 -17.70 41.14
C SER A 309 36.09 -18.48 42.41
N GLY A 310 34.90 -18.28 42.94
CA GLY A 310 34.39 -19.03 44.08
C GLY A 310 33.02 -18.50 44.50
N PHE A 311 32.41 -19.20 45.45
CA PHE A 311 31.16 -18.86 46.09
C PHE A 311 31.45 -17.94 47.27
N ILE A 312 30.85 -16.75 47.28
CA ILE A 312 31.22 -15.66 48.19
C ILE A 312 30.20 -15.56 49.31
N TYR A 313 30.65 -15.52 50.55
CA TYR A 313 29.82 -15.44 51.74
C TYR A 313 30.12 -14.17 52.52
N ARG A 314 29.05 -13.45 52.86
CA ARG A 314 29.15 -12.21 53.66
C ARG A 314 29.67 -12.50 55.06
N ASP A 315 29.17 -13.57 55.67
CA ASP A 315 29.48 -13.92 57.04
C ASP A 315 29.63 -15.45 57.24
N PRO A 316 30.31 -15.87 58.33
CA PRO A 316 30.47 -17.27 58.67
C PRO A 316 29.16 -18.06 58.83
N SER A 317 28.05 -17.40 59.16
CA SER A 317 26.79 -18.11 59.44
C SER A 317 26.15 -18.63 58.16
N ASP A 318 26.21 -17.85 57.09
CA ASP A 318 25.72 -18.25 55.76
C ASP A 318 26.58 -19.36 55.16
N LEU A 319 27.91 -19.25 55.28
CA LEU A 319 28.83 -20.31 54.90
C LEU A 319 28.51 -21.65 55.59
N ARG A 320 28.31 -21.61 56.91
CA ARG A 320 27.99 -22.81 57.71
C ARG A 320 26.64 -23.43 57.35
N LYS A 321 25.65 -22.64 56.91
CA LYS A 321 24.36 -23.18 56.47
C LYS A 321 24.51 -24.01 55.20
N ASP A 322 25.30 -23.52 54.24
CA ASP A 322 25.49 -24.18 52.95
C ASP A 322 26.44 -25.38 53.03
N LEU A 323 27.41 -25.36 53.97
CA LEU A 323 28.35 -26.46 54.16
C LEU A 323 27.93 -27.53 55.17
N LYS A 324 26.81 -27.34 55.88
CA LYS A 324 26.36 -28.17 57.04
C LYS A 324 26.36 -29.68 56.82
N ASN A 325 26.32 -30.14 55.56
CA ASN A 325 26.25 -31.56 55.21
C ASN A 325 27.44 -32.06 54.39
N TRP A 326 28.41 -31.20 54.05
CA TRP A 326 29.39 -31.50 53.00
C TRP A 326 30.81 -31.71 53.51
N TRP A 327 31.24 -30.98 54.56
CA TRP A 327 32.53 -31.19 55.25
C TRP A 327 32.32 -31.27 56.76
#